data_AF-A0A4U6BWA4-F1
#
_entry.id   AF-A0A4U6BWA4-F1
#
_cell.length_a   1.000
_cell.length_b   1.000
_cell.length_c   1.000
_cell.angle_alpha   90.00
_cell.angle_beta   90.00
_cell.angle_gamma   90.00
#
_symmetry.space_group_name_H-M   'P 1'
#
loop_
_entity.id
_entity.type
_entity.pdbx_description
1 polymer ?
#
loop_
_entity_poly.entity_id
_entity_poly.type
_entity_poly.pdbx_seq_one_letter_code
_entity_poly.pdbx_strand_id
1 'polypeptide(L)' 'MPADCPFCAQPNVLHALVCSSCSRDIAIPESLIAERDDLVRKRAMAGEELEQAKAELAGLPRRRRISLRRS' A
#
# COMPACT_ATOMS: atom_id res chain seq x y z
N MET A 1 -16.83 -15.34 2.88
CA MET A 1 -17.71 -14.23 2.47
C MET A 1 -19.11 -14.54 2.96
N PRO A 2 -19.87 -13.57 3.49
CA PRO A 2 -21.26 -13.78 3.88
C PRO A 2 -22.08 -14.23 2.66
N ALA A 3 -23.07 -15.10 2.90
CA ALA A 3 -23.96 -15.58 1.85
C ALA A 3 -24.85 -14.47 1.28
N ASP A 4 -25.02 -13.36 2.01
CA ASP A 4 -25.83 -12.21 1.62
C ASP A 4 -24.98 -10.96 1.38
N CYS A 5 -25.43 -10.11 0.45
CA CYS A 5 -24.84 -8.82 0.17
C CYS A 5 -24.92 -7.88 1.38
N PRO A 6 -23.79 -7.33 1.87
CA PRO A 6 -23.80 -6.42 3.03
C PRO A 6 -24.52 -5.09 2.76
N PHE A 7 -24.83 -4.79 1.49
CA PHE A 7 -25.47 -3.53 1.10
C PHE A 7 -26.96 -3.64 0.83
N CYS A 8 -27.40 -4.72 0.16
CA CYS A 8 -28.79 -4.87 -0.25
C CYS A 8 -29.47 -6.14 0.30
N ALA A 9 -28.76 -6.91 1.15
CA ALA A 9 -29.23 -8.14 1.79
C ALA A 9 -29.74 -9.24 0.84
N GLN A 10 -29.48 -9.12 -0.46
CA GLN A 10 -29.79 -10.16 -1.44
C GLN A 10 -28.74 -11.28 -1.36
N PRO A 11 -29.12 -12.55 -1.61
CA PRO A 11 -28.17 -13.64 -1.68
C PRO A 11 -27.09 -13.37 -2.74
N ASN A 12 -25.85 -13.69 -2.41
CA ASN A 12 -24.72 -13.62 -3.33
C ASN A 12 -24.07 -15.00 -3.48
N VAL A 13 -23.47 -15.22 -4.65
CA VAL A 13 -22.64 -16.40 -4.87
C VAL A 13 -21.37 -16.32 -4.03
N LEU A 14 -20.90 -17.47 -3.57
CA LEU A 14 -19.61 -17.58 -2.90
C LEU A 14 -18.51 -16.98 -3.78
N HIS A 15 -17.65 -16.16 -3.16
CA HIS A 15 -16.54 -15.47 -3.84
C HIS A 15 -16.93 -14.40 -4.87
N ALA A 16 -18.19 -13.95 -4.91
CA ALA A 16 -18.55 -12.78 -5.71
C ALA A 16 -17.73 -11.54 -5.32
N LEU A 17 -17.11 -10.90 -6.30
CA LEU A 17 -16.45 -9.60 -6.14
C LEU A 17 -17.44 -8.44 -6.20
N VAL A 18 -18.50 -8.60 -7.01
CA VAL A 18 -19.56 -7.62 -7.24
C VAL A 18 -20.91 -8.28 -7.01
N CYS A 19 -21.82 -7.59 -6.32
CA CYS A 19 -23.19 -8.05 -6.17
C CYS A 19 -23.97 -7.87 -7.47
N SER A 20 -24.62 -8.93 -7.97
CA SER A 20 -25.44 -8.86 -9.20
C SER A 20 -26.73 -8.05 -9.05
N SER A 21 -27.23 -7.87 -7.82
CA SER A 21 -28.49 -7.15 -7.58
C SER A 21 -28.30 -5.64 -7.46
N CYS A 22 -27.24 -5.20 -6.76
CA CYS A 22 -27.00 -3.78 -6.49
C CYS A 22 -25.73 -3.22 -7.15
N SER A 23 -24.99 -4.04 -7.89
CA SER A 23 -23.78 -3.68 -8.65
C SER A 23 -22.65 -3.08 -7.83
N ARG A 24 -22.64 -3.29 -6.50
CA ARG A 24 -21.57 -2.83 -5.61
C ARG A 24 -20.46 -3.87 -5.51
N ASP A 25 -19.23 -3.39 -5.41
CA ASP A 25 -18.08 -4.19 -5.00
C ASP A 25 -18.28 -4.62 -3.54
N ILE A 26 -18.24 -5.94 -3.29
CA ILE A 26 -18.50 -6.54 -1.98
C ILE A 26 -17.29 -7.29 -1.41
N ALA A 27 -16.25 -7.46 -2.21
CA ALA A 27 -15.04 -8.15 -1.84
C ALA A 27 -13.83 -7.56 -2.57
N ILE A 28 -12.66 -7.66 -1.95
CA ILE A 28 -11.39 -7.26 -2.56
C ILE A 28 -10.74 -8.53 -3.14
N PRO A 29 -10.35 -8.54 -4.42
CA PRO A 29 -9.58 -9.63 -5.02
C PRO A 29 -8.30 -9.94 -4.25
N GLU A 30 -7.98 -11.23 -4.09
CA GLU A 30 -6.76 -11.68 -3.39
C GLU A 30 -5.49 -11.12 -4.04
N SER A 31 -5.47 -10.93 -5.36
CA SER A 31 -4.36 -10.31 -6.08
C SER A 31 -4.07 -8.88 -5.62
N LEU A 32 -5.12 -8.07 -5.41
CA LEU A 32 -4.96 -6.68 -4.95
C LEU A 32 -4.55 -6.62 -3.47
N ILE A 33 -4.98 -7.58 -2.65
CA ILE A 33 -4.50 -7.73 -1.28
C ILE A 33 -3.00 -8.03 -1.28
N ALA A 34 -2.56 -9.00 -2.10
CA ALA A 34 -1.15 -9.37 -2.22
C ALA A 34 -0.29 -8.21 -2.74
N GLU A 35 -0.78 -7.47 -3.73
CA GLU A 35 -0.11 -6.28 -4.27
C GLU A 35 0.02 -5.19 -3.20
N ARG A 36 -1.06 -4.88 -2.47
CA ARG A 36 -1.01 -3.92 -1.35
C ARG A 36 0.04 -4.32 -0.33
N ASP A 37 0.08 -5.58 0.07
CA ASP A 37 1.01 -6.05 1.09
C ASP A 37 2.47 -5.95 0.59
N ASP A 38 2.70 -6.18 -0.70
CA ASP A 38 4.00 -5.95 -1.33
C ASP A 38 4.41 -4.48 -1.35
N LEU A 39 3.49 -3.59 -1.70
CA LEU A 39 3.73 -2.14 -1.68
C LEU A 39 4.01 -1.63 -0.26
N VAL A 40 3.32 -2.16 0.74
CA VAL A 40 3.57 -1.83 2.15
C VAL A 40 5.00 -2.22 2.56
N ARG A 41 5.48 -3.41 2.16
CA ARG A 41 6.86 -3.84 2.41
C ARG A 41 7.87 -2.95 1.70
N LYS A 42 7.66 -2.65 0.41
CA LYS A 42 8.53 -1.75 -0.37
C LYS A 42 8.64 -0.36 0.26
N ARG A 43 7.52 0.20 0.71
CA ARG A 43 7.51 1.49 1.41
C ARG A 43 8.31 1.46 2.71
N ALA A 44 8.20 0.37 3.48
CA ALA A 44 8.97 0.23 4.72
C ALA A 44 10.48 0.22 4.45
N MET A 45 10.92 -0.61 3.50
CA MET A 45 12.34 -0.68 3.09
C MET A 45 12.86 0.67 2.60
N ALA A 46 12.12 1.34 1.71
CA ALA A 46 12.49 2.66 1.21
C ALA A 46 12.55 3.72 2.33
N GLY A 47 11.70 3.58 3.36
CA GLY A 47 11.73 4.43 4.55
C GLY A 47 13.01 4.23 5.37
N GLU A 48 13.42 2.98 5.58
CA GLU A 48 14.67 2.65 6.29
C GLU A 48 15.90 3.18 5.54
N GLU A 49 15.96 2.96 4.22
CA GLU A 49 17.03 3.48 3.36
C GLU A 49 17.12 5.01 3.42
N LEU A 50 15.97 5.69 3.41
CA LEU A 50 15.90 7.14 3.50
C LEU A 50 16.42 7.65 4.85
N GLU A 51 16.04 7.01 5.96
CA GLU A 51 16.52 7.40 7.29
C GLU A 51 18.02 7.16 7.45
N GLN A 52 18.54 6.06 6.90
CA GLN A 52 19.98 5.82 6.85
C GLN A 52 20.70 6.92 6.06
N ALA A 53 20.24 7.24 4.86
CA ALA A 53 20.84 8.29 4.03
C ALA A 53 20.80 9.67 4.72
N LYS A 54 19.70 9.99 5.42
CA LYS A 54 19.60 11.22 6.23
C LYS A 54 20.62 11.24 7.36
N ALA A 55 20.80 10.12 8.07
CA ALA A 55 21.79 10.01 9.14
C ALA A 55 23.22 10.19 8.62
N GLU A 56 23.54 9.56 7.48
CA GLU A 56 24.83 9.72 6.81
C GLU A 56 25.10 11.18 6.43
N LEU A 57 24.12 11.84 5.79
CA LEU A 57 24.20 13.27 5.46
C LEU A 57 24.36 14.15 6.71
N ALA A 58 23.67 13.83 7.81
CA ALA A 58 23.77 14.55 9.08
C ALA A 58 25.15 14.39 9.74
N GLY A 59 25.86 13.29 9.48
CA GLY A 59 27.23 13.04 9.93
C GLY A 59 28.31 13.79 9.13
N LEU A 60 28.01 14.22 7.89
CA LEU A 60 29.01 14.85 7.03
C LEU A 60 29.44 16.25 7.51
N PRO A 61 30.73 16.64 7.39
CA PRO A 61 31.16 18.01 7.69
C PRO A 61 30.43 19.06 6.83
N ARG A 62 30.16 20.24 7.42
CA ARG A 62 29.40 21.34 6.76
C ARG A 62 29.88 21.69 5.34
N ARG A 63 31.20 21.66 5.08
CA ARG A 63 31.76 21.95 3.74
C ARG A 63 31.34 20.92 2.68
N ARG A 64 31.28 19.63 3.02
CA ARG A 64 30.87 18.55 2.10
C ARG A 64 29.35 18.52 1.89
N ARG A 65 28.57 18.95 2.89
CA ARG A 65 27.11 19.09 2.75
C ARG A 65 26.70 20.21 1.77
N ILE A 66 27.46 21.29 1.70
CA ILE A 66 27.20 22.42 0.76
C ILE A 66 27.50 22.03 -0.69
N SER A 67 28.56 21.25 -0.94
CA SER A 67 28.91 20.81 -2.29
C SER A 67 27.86 19.86 -2.88
N LEU A 68 27.29 18.96 -2.06
CA LEU A 68 26.24 18.02 -2.48
C LEU A 68 24.88 18.68 -2.78
N ARG A 69 24.60 19.88 -2.24
CA ARG A 69 23.36 20.63 -2.52
C ARG A 69 23.38 21.43 -3.82
N ARG A 70 24.55 21.58 -4.46
CA ARG A 70 24.76 22.40 -5.66
C ARG A 70 24.90 21.59 -6.95
N SER A 71 24.98 20.26 -6.84
CA SER A 71 24.95 19.31 -7.98
C SER A 71 23.53 18.76 -8.13
#